data_AF-A0A9D6Q6C4-F1
#
_entry.id   AF-A0A9D6Q6C4-F1
#
_cell.length_a   1.000
_cell.length_b   1.000
_cell.length_c   1.000
_cell.angle_alpha   90.00
_cell.angle_beta   90.00
_cell.angle_gamma   90.00
#
_symmetry.space_group_name_H-M   'P 1'
#
loop_
_entity.id
_entity.type
_entity.pdbx_description
1 polymer ?
#
loop_
_entity_poly.entity_id
_entity_poly.type
_entity_poly.pdbx_seq_one_letter_code
_entity_poly.pdbx_strand_id
1 'polypeptide(L)'
;MIQIFSGNFAKVAVACSEAKQLYQGNCFESMGRDVGGRFRGDPGEAIHACSNAPGGASRLHCLTGAVQDSFWDRSGQDHALLFCKILKESAEKNICYGTIFTRAPQILSDKNDLQAFCSKVEGPFRKQCLISTGL
;
A
#
# COMPACT_ATOMS: atom_id res chain seq x y z
N MET A 1 0.73 -12.56 10.50
CA MET A 1 -0.44 -13.41 10.85
C MET A 1 -0.65 -14.56 9.86
N ILE A 2 -0.11 -14.47 8.64
CA ILE A 2 -0.21 -15.51 7.61
C ILE A 2 0.14 -16.93 8.09
N GLN A 3 1.20 -17.12 8.89
CA GLN A 3 1.62 -18.46 9.33
C GLN A 3 0.57 -19.16 10.20
N ILE A 4 -0.21 -18.41 10.99
CA ILE A 4 -1.26 -18.95 11.86
C ILE A 4 -2.48 -19.39 11.03
N PHE A 5 -2.76 -18.67 9.93
CA PHE A 5 -3.92 -18.94 9.07
C PHE A 5 -3.57 -19.61 7.73
N SER A 6 -2.35 -20.13 7.58
CA SER A 6 -1.85 -20.77 6.34
C SER A 6 -2.03 -19.90 5.08
N GLY A 7 -1.92 -18.57 5.22
CA GLY A 7 -2.11 -17.62 4.11
C GLY A 7 -3.56 -17.39 3.68
N ASN A 8 -4.54 -17.82 4.47
CA ASN A 8 -5.95 -17.53 4.21
C ASN A 8 -6.33 -16.12 4.69
N PHE A 9 -6.33 -15.16 3.77
CA PHE A 9 -6.64 -13.75 4.06
C PHE A 9 -8.08 -13.51 4.51
N ALA A 10 -9.05 -14.36 4.11
CA ALA A 10 -10.41 -14.28 4.63
C ALA A 10 -10.45 -14.55 6.14
N LYS A 11 -9.72 -15.58 6.61
CA LYS A 11 -9.61 -15.88 8.05
C LYS A 11 -8.89 -14.78 8.82
N VAL A 12 -7.82 -14.21 8.25
CA VAL A 12 -7.12 -13.07 8.85
C VAL A 12 -8.05 -11.86 8.98
N ALA A 13 -8.84 -11.57 7.94
CA ALA A 13 -9.77 -10.45 7.96
C ALA A 13 -10.85 -10.61 9.05
N VAL A 14 -11.42 -11.81 9.21
CA VAL A 14 -12.37 -12.11 10.29
C VAL A 14 -11.73 -11.86 11.66
N ALA A 15 -10.53 -12.38 11.89
CA ALA A 15 -9.80 -12.16 13.15
C ALA A 15 -9.50 -10.66 13.40
N CYS A 16 -9.15 -9.90 12.35
CA CYS A 16 -8.96 -8.46 12.46
C CYS A 16 -10.26 -7.72 12.77
N SER A 17 -11.40 -8.17 12.26
CA SER A 17 -12.72 -7.59 12.58
C SER A 17 -13.16 -7.87 14.02
N GLU A 18 -12.72 -8.99 14.61
CA GLU A 18 -12.99 -9.33 16.02
C GLU A 18 -12.07 -8.59 17.01
N ALA A 19 -10.95 -8.03 16.53
CA ALA A 19 -10.08 -7.21 17.35
C ALA A 19 -10.80 -5.95 17.84
N LYS A 20 -10.38 -5.43 19.01
CA LYS A 20 -10.90 -4.15 19.53
C LYS A 20 -10.73 -3.07 18.47
N GLN A 21 -11.74 -2.21 18.31
CA GLN A 21 -11.81 -1.18 17.26
C GLN A 21 -10.52 -0.37 17.10
N LEU A 22 -9.87 -0.01 18.22
CA LEU A 22 -8.60 0.72 18.25
C LEU A 22 -7.45 0.01 17.50
N TYR A 23 -7.47 -1.32 17.44
CA TYR A 23 -6.41 -2.12 16.81
C TYR A 23 -6.76 -2.61 15.42
N GLN A 24 -8.01 -2.44 14.96
CA GLN A 24 -8.45 -2.96 13.66
C GLN A 24 -7.62 -2.36 12.52
N GLY A 25 -7.38 -1.04 12.54
CA GLY A 25 -6.55 -0.38 11.52
C GLY A 25 -5.15 -0.99 11.41
N ASN A 26 -4.44 -1.09 12.54
CA ASN A 26 -3.11 -1.71 12.59
C ASN A 26 -3.14 -3.19 12.18
N CYS A 27 -4.21 -3.91 12.53
CA CYS A 27 -4.39 -5.32 12.14
C CYS A 27 -4.51 -5.46 10.62
N PHE A 28 -5.35 -4.64 9.99
CA PHE A 28 -5.52 -4.64 8.54
C PHE A 28 -4.29 -4.11 7.80
N GLU A 29 -3.55 -3.14 8.33
CA GLU A 29 -2.25 -2.76 7.77
C GLU A 29 -1.23 -3.90 7.85
N SER A 30 -1.22 -4.64 8.96
CA SER A 30 -0.37 -5.83 9.07
C SER A 30 -0.77 -6.92 8.11
N MET A 31 -2.08 -7.15 7.93
CA MET A 31 -2.61 -8.04 6.89
C MET A 31 -2.18 -7.57 5.50
N GLY A 32 -2.21 -6.26 5.25
CA GLY A 32 -1.75 -5.65 4.01
C GLY A 32 -0.29 -5.93 3.71
N ARG A 33 0.62 -5.78 4.68
CA ARG A 33 2.04 -6.13 4.49
C ARG A 33 2.24 -7.61 4.17
N ASP A 34 1.49 -8.46 4.86
CA ASP A 34 1.42 -9.91 4.61
C ASP A 34 0.93 -10.19 3.16
N VAL A 35 -0.09 -9.46 2.66
CA VAL A 35 -0.58 -9.50 1.27
C VAL A 35 0.51 -9.06 0.29
N GLY A 36 1.14 -7.91 0.51
CA GLY A 36 2.20 -7.37 -0.37
C GLY A 36 3.41 -8.30 -0.48
N GLY A 37 3.81 -8.93 0.64
CA GLY A 37 4.88 -9.91 0.65
C GLY A 37 4.54 -11.18 -0.13
N ARG A 38 3.28 -11.64 -0.07
CA ARG A 38 2.84 -12.85 -0.79
C ARG A 38 2.68 -12.62 -2.29
N PHE A 39 2.15 -11.48 -2.71
CA PHE A 39 1.86 -11.15 -4.11
C PHE A 39 2.83 -10.10 -4.66
N ARG A 40 4.10 -10.18 -4.25
CA ARG A 40 5.12 -9.23 -4.67
C ARG A 40 5.27 -9.23 -6.18
N GLY A 41 5.15 -8.06 -6.79
CA GLY A 41 5.19 -7.89 -8.25
C GLY A 41 3.86 -8.17 -8.96
N ASP A 42 2.80 -8.57 -8.23
CA ASP A 42 1.45 -8.71 -8.76
C ASP A 42 0.45 -7.83 -7.98
N PRO A 43 0.33 -6.54 -8.37
CA PRO A 43 -0.62 -5.65 -7.73
C PRO A 43 -2.08 -6.07 -7.88
N GLY A 44 -2.43 -6.80 -8.94
CA GLY A 44 -3.79 -7.26 -9.18
C GLY A 44 -4.23 -8.25 -8.12
N GLU A 45 -3.42 -9.27 -7.88
CA GLU A 45 -3.67 -10.28 -6.84
C GLU A 45 -3.60 -9.68 -5.43
N ALA A 46 -2.69 -8.72 -5.19
CA ALA A 46 -2.63 -8.03 -3.90
C ALA A 46 -3.92 -7.22 -3.60
N ILE A 47 -4.42 -6.46 -4.58
CA ILE A 47 -5.67 -5.70 -4.46
C ILE A 47 -6.86 -6.66 -4.30
N HIS A 48 -6.87 -7.77 -5.04
CA HIS A 48 -7.89 -8.80 -4.91
C HIS A 48 -7.91 -9.38 -3.49
N ALA A 49 -6.75 -9.72 -2.93
CA ALA A 49 -6.62 -10.24 -1.58
C ALA A 49 -7.08 -9.23 -0.51
N CYS A 50 -6.83 -7.93 -0.68
CA CYS A 50 -7.37 -6.90 0.21
C CYS A 50 -8.90 -6.74 0.12
N SER A 51 -9.58 -7.35 -0.86
CA SER A 51 -11.05 -7.45 -0.89
C SER A 51 -11.63 -8.39 0.18
N ASN A 52 -10.77 -9.18 0.85
CA ASN A 52 -11.20 -9.96 2.02
C ASN A 52 -11.45 -9.09 3.26
N ALA A 53 -10.83 -7.90 3.34
CA ALA A 53 -11.12 -6.95 4.40
C ALA A 53 -12.53 -6.39 4.23
N PRO A 54 -13.24 -6.06 5.33
CA PRO A 54 -14.44 -5.25 5.23
C PRO A 54 -14.17 -3.98 4.41
N GLY A 55 -15.14 -3.54 3.61
CA GLY A 55 -15.00 -2.33 2.81
C GLY A 55 -14.72 -1.07 3.66
N GLY A 56 -14.54 0.08 2.99
CA GLY A 56 -14.23 1.33 3.68
C GLY A 56 -12.86 1.29 4.37
N ALA A 57 -12.78 1.73 5.63
CA ALA A 57 -11.52 1.93 6.33
C ALA A 57 -10.65 0.67 6.43
N SER A 58 -11.23 -0.50 6.68
CA SER A 58 -10.46 -1.75 6.82
C SER A 58 -9.76 -2.14 5.51
N ARG A 59 -10.45 -2.01 4.38
CA ARG A 59 -9.84 -2.17 3.06
C ARG A 59 -8.76 -1.13 2.78
N LEU A 60 -8.97 0.14 3.13
CA LEU A 60 -7.95 1.18 2.97
C LEU A 60 -6.68 0.84 3.77
N HIS A 61 -6.81 0.39 5.02
CA HIS A 61 -5.68 -0.06 5.85
C HIS A 61 -4.94 -1.25 5.22
N CYS A 62 -5.67 -2.23 4.65
CA CYS A 62 -5.04 -3.33 3.93
C CYS A 62 -4.21 -2.84 2.72
N LEU A 63 -4.79 -1.96 1.90
CA LEU A 63 -4.11 -1.41 0.73
C LEU A 63 -2.87 -0.59 1.12
N THR A 64 -2.95 0.20 2.20
CA THR A 64 -1.80 0.92 2.78
C THR A 64 -0.66 -0.03 3.12
N GLY A 65 -0.95 -1.12 3.83
CA GLY A 65 0.07 -2.11 4.17
C GLY A 65 0.67 -2.80 2.94
N ALA A 66 -0.16 -3.14 1.95
CA ALA A 66 0.26 -3.85 0.75
C ALA A 66 1.16 -2.99 -0.15
N VAL A 67 0.79 -1.72 -0.38
CA VAL A 67 1.63 -0.81 -1.17
C VAL A 67 2.92 -0.44 -0.42
N GLN A 68 2.86 -0.33 0.92
CA GLN A 68 4.04 -0.09 1.74
C GLN A 68 5.08 -1.22 1.61
N ASP A 69 4.65 -2.49 1.58
CA ASP A 69 5.56 -3.62 1.32
C ASP A 69 6.07 -3.61 -0.13
N SER A 70 5.20 -3.25 -1.09
CA SER A 70 5.60 -3.13 -2.50
C SER A 70 6.72 -2.11 -2.70
N PHE A 71 6.75 -1.05 -1.90
CA PHE A 71 7.83 -0.08 -1.85
C PHE A 71 8.75 -0.33 -0.65
N TRP A 72 9.19 -1.57 -0.41
CA TRP A 72 10.09 -1.85 0.73
C TRP A 72 11.48 -1.21 0.55
N ASP A 73 12.01 -1.27 -0.67
CA ASP A 73 13.32 -0.77 -1.06
C ASP A 73 13.29 -0.08 -2.44
N ARG A 74 14.45 0.40 -2.91
CA ARG A 74 14.59 1.17 -4.16
C ARG A 74 14.07 0.43 -5.39
N SER A 75 14.13 -0.91 -5.44
CA SER A 75 13.67 -1.70 -6.58
C SER A 75 12.15 -1.76 -6.69
N GLY A 76 11.43 -1.49 -5.60
CA GLY A 76 9.97 -1.57 -5.52
C GLY A 76 9.19 -0.38 -6.11
N GLN A 77 9.88 0.71 -6.49
CA GLN A 77 9.25 1.96 -6.93
C GLN A 77 8.22 1.77 -8.04
N ASP A 78 8.60 1.06 -9.11
CA ASP A 78 7.74 0.91 -10.29
C ASP A 78 6.54 -0.01 -9.99
N HIS A 79 6.73 -1.04 -9.16
CA HIS A 79 5.63 -1.89 -8.69
C HIS A 79 4.63 -1.12 -7.82
N ALA A 80 5.11 -0.27 -6.91
CA ALA A 80 4.26 0.53 -6.04
C ALA A 80 3.47 1.59 -6.82
N LEU A 81 4.10 2.22 -7.83
CA LEU A 81 3.42 3.14 -8.75
C LEU A 81 2.36 2.43 -9.57
N LEU A 82 2.67 1.23 -10.11
CA LEU A 82 1.69 0.42 -10.84
C LEU A 82 0.52 0.02 -9.94
N PHE A 83 0.79 -0.37 -8.69
CA PHE A 83 -0.22 -0.70 -7.70
C PHE A 83 -1.21 0.44 -7.52
N CYS A 84 -0.73 1.67 -7.26
CA CYS A 84 -1.64 2.80 -7.11
C CYS A 84 -2.38 3.16 -8.39
N LYS A 85 -1.73 3.01 -9.55
CA LYS A 85 -2.30 3.37 -10.85
C LYS A 85 -3.55 2.54 -11.20
N ILE A 86 -3.55 1.23 -10.86
CA ILE A 86 -4.64 0.31 -11.24
C ILE A 86 -5.84 0.34 -10.30
N LEU A 87 -5.74 0.98 -9.13
CA LEU A 87 -6.88 1.24 -8.25
C LEU A 87 -7.90 2.13 -8.98
N LYS A 88 -9.19 1.91 -8.75
CA LYS A 88 -10.27 2.66 -9.44
C LYS A 88 -10.88 3.73 -8.56
N GLU A 89 -10.99 3.45 -7.27
CA GLU A 89 -11.63 4.34 -6.31
C GLU A 89 -10.70 5.48 -5.91
N SER A 90 -11.19 6.72 -5.95
CA SER A 90 -10.41 7.92 -5.64
C SER A 90 -9.83 7.88 -4.21
N ALA A 91 -10.59 7.36 -3.24
CA ALA A 91 -10.11 7.21 -1.86
C ALA A 91 -8.94 6.22 -1.75
N GLU A 92 -9.01 5.10 -2.48
CA GLU A 92 -7.94 4.09 -2.53
C GLU A 92 -6.69 4.65 -3.23
N LYS A 93 -6.86 5.36 -4.35
CA LYS A 93 -5.75 6.05 -5.01
C LYS A 93 -5.07 7.07 -4.11
N ASN A 94 -5.86 7.92 -3.44
CA ASN A 94 -5.33 8.95 -2.56
C ASN A 94 -4.50 8.38 -1.41
N ILE A 95 -5.00 7.33 -0.72
CA ILE A 95 -4.24 6.72 0.37
C ILE A 95 -3.00 5.97 -0.15
N CYS A 96 -3.11 5.30 -1.30
CA CYS A 96 -2.00 4.58 -1.91
C CYS A 96 -0.85 5.53 -2.27
N TYR A 97 -1.16 6.59 -3.03
CA TYR A 97 -0.17 7.60 -3.41
C TYR A 97 0.41 8.32 -2.20
N GLY A 98 -0.42 8.73 -1.24
CA GLY A 98 0.05 9.33 0.01
C GLY A 98 1.05 8.44 0.76
N THR A 99 0.75 7.14 0.86
CA THR A 99 1.62 6.16 1.53
C THR A 99 3.00 6.08 0.85
N ILE A 100 3.05 5.95 -0.48
CA ILE A 100 4.33 5.84 -1.18
C ILE A 100 5.09 7.17 -1.22
N PHE A 101 4.41 8.31 -1.17
CA PHE A 101 5.07 9.62 -1.11
C PHE A 101 5.70 9.88 0.26
N THR A 102 5.03 9.51 1.35
CA THR A 102 5.61 9.58 2.69
C THR A 102 6.81 8.65 2.85
N ARG A 103 6.80 7.53 2.12
CA ARG A 103 7.85 6.50 2.17
C ARG A 103 9.03 6.80 1.24
N ALA A 104 8.80 7.46 0.11
CA ALA A 104 9.81 7.81 -0.88
C ALA A 104 11.08 8.44 -0.28
N PRO A 105 11.04 9.51 0.55
CA PRO A 105 12.26 10.12 1.10
C PRO A 105 13.00 9.24 2.12
N GLN A 106 12.36 8.18 2.63
CA GLN A 106 13.00 7.21 3.53
C GLN A 106 13.81 6.16 2.76
N ILE A 107 13.53 5.97 1.47
CA ILE A 107 14.12 4.93 0.60
C ILE A 107 15.04 5.54 -0.45
N LEU A 108 14.62 6.68 -1.00
CA LEU A 108 15.32 7.45 -2.02
C LEU A 108 16.03 8.59 -1.31
N SER A 109 17.34 8.43 -1.16
CA SER A 109 18.19 9.30 -0.36
C SER A 109 18.51 10.63 -1.08
N ASP A 110 18.44 10.62 -2.41
CA ASP A 110 18.91 11.72 -3.25
C ASP A 110 17.75 12.45 -3.92
N LYS A 111 17.87 13.79 -4.03
CA LYS A 111 16.86 14.64 -4.69
C LYS A 111 16.62 14.24 -6.15
N ASN A 112 17.65 13.82 -6.86
CA ASN A 112 17.53 13.37 -8.25
C ASN A 112 16.70 12.08 -8.34
N ASP A 113 16.84 11.16 -7.40
CA ASP A 113 16.05 9.92 -7.35
C ASP A 113 14.59 10.23 -7.02
N LEU A 114 14.34 11.15 -6.08
CA LEU A 114 12.99 11.61 -5.75
C LEU A 114 12.33 12.32 -6.95
N GLN A 115 13.08 13.13 -7.69
CA GLN A 115 12.56 13.81 -8.88
C GLN A 115 12.26 12.82 -10.00
N ALA A 116 13.14 11.84 -10.22
CA ALA A 116 12.92 10.75 -11.16
C ALA A 116 11.68 9.92 -10.77
N PHE A 117 11.51 9.59 -9.49
CA PHE A 117 10.33 8.91 -8.96
C PHE A 117 9.05 9.72 -9.21
N CYS A 118 9.01 10.99 -8.81
CA CYS A 118 7.83 11.85 -9.02
C CYS A 118 7.51 12.08 -10.50
N SER A 119 8.50 12.00 -11.41
CA SER A 119 8.26 12.10 -12.85
C SER A 119 7.42 10.93 -13.39
N LYS A 120 7.52 9.75 -12.77
CA LYS A 120 6.77 8.54 -13.14
C LYS A 120 5.34 8.50 -12.59
N VAL A 121 5.02 9.36 -11.62
CA VAL A 121 3.70 9.46 -11.00
C VAL A 121 2.66 9.96 -12.01
N GLU A 122 1.43 9.43 -11.93
CA GLU A 122 0.33 9.86 -12.78
C GLU A 122 0.03 11.35 -12.61
N GLY A 123 -0.36 12.03 -13.71
CA GLY A 123 -0.43 13.49 -13.79
C GLY A 123 -1.11 14.19 -12.60
N PRO A 124 -2.31 13.76 -12.17
CA PRO A 124 -3.03 14.39 -11.05
C PRO A 124 -2.26 14.37 -9.71
N PHE A 125 -1.40 13.38 -9.48
CA PHE A 125 -0.69 13.17 -8.21
C PHE A 125 0.74 13.71 -8.22
N ARG A 126 1.28 14.09 -9.39
CA ARG A 126 2.68 14.54 -9.52
C ARG A 126 3.01 15.73 -8.62
N LYS A 127 2.12 16.74 -8.57
CA LYS A 127 2.32 17.93 -7.71
C LYS A 127 2.35 17.53 -6.23
N GLN A 128 1.48 16.61 -5.81
CA GLN A 128 1.45 16.11 -4.44
C GLN A 128 2.73 15.34 -4.10
N CYS A 129 3.26 14.54 -5.04
CA CYS A 129 4.53 13.84 -4.87
C CYS A 129 5.66 14.82 -4.55
N LEU A 130 5.86 15.82 -5.40
CA LEU A 130 6.94 16.81 -5.24
C LEU A 130 6.88 17.48 -3.85
N ILE A 131 5.71 17.99 -3.47
CA ILE A 131 5.49 18.62 -2.16
C ILE A 131 5.80 17.65 -1.01
N SER A 132 5.30 16.42 -1.08
CA SER A 132 5.46 15.42 -0.01
C SER A 132 6.90 14.93 0.13
N THR A 133 7.68 14.97 -0.95
CA THR A 133 9.09 14.59 -0.98
C THR A 133 10.05 15.75 -0.70
N GLY A 134 9.55 16.97 -0.50
CA GLY A 134 10.38 18.16 -0.24
C GLY A 134 11.11 18.70 -1.47
N LEU A 135 10.52 18.53 -2.66
CA LEU A 135 11.01 19.04 -3.95
C LEU A 135 10.21 20.25 -4.44
#